data_AF-A0A6V7QAB5-F1
#
_entry.id   AF-A0A6V7QAB5-F1
#
_cell.length_a   1.000
_cell.length_b   1.000
_cell.length_c   1.000
_cell.angle_alpha   90.00
_cell.angle_beta   90.00
_cell.angle_gamma   90.00
#
_symmetry.space_group_name_H-M   'P 1'
#
loop_
_entity.id
_entity.type
_entity.pdbx_description
1 polymer ?
#
loop_
_entity_poly.entity_id
_entity_poly.type
_entity_poly.pdbx_seq_one_letter_code
_entity_poly.pdbx_strand_id
1 'polypeptide(L)'
;MQHMPATVEEQLILKSIREECLWENLPKRLQASLTTKEEWYEVLKKFSISCRVIDYCIRKRLQWNTCFARKVCKEGEYYEEMMRYLRRSLALFPYHLAEYVCRVMRVSPFRYYCDMLFEVMKNEQPYDSIPNFSAADALRLTGIGRNEFIDIMNKCRSKKIMWKLNKSIAKELLPTQPVDFSIEPWWGVCLVNFTLEEFKKLTEEEMATIDKICLYKRGLIYFDVPVYPDDRFKVSRLEGFVSNREQSYEDPIEELLYAVFVVSSENATVAELAATLQADLTQLQAAASFACRLGWAVKLIDPDSVLRDSNMPSLPANILSDDEDGSNTSINSEKSGPQVLGSGIEKTKANF
;
A
#
# COMPACT_ATOMS: atom_id res chain seq x y z
N MET A 1 5.16 -2.10 -20.02
CA MET A 1 5.02 -0.96 -20.95
C MET A 1 6.40 -0.41 -21.26
N GLN A 2 6.64 0.10 -22.47
CA GLN A 2 7.90 0.75 -22.82
C GLN A 2 7.94 2.18 -22.26
N HIS A 3 9.12 2.63 -21.80
CA HIS A 3 9.34 4.04 -21.51
C HIS A 3 9.36 4.84 -22.82
N MET A 4 8.41 5.76 -23.00
CA MET A 4 8.69 6.94 -23.82
C MET A 4 9.59 7.87 -22.98
N PRO A 5 10.82 8.20 -23.44
CA PRO A 5 11.65 9.18 -22.76
C PRO A 5 11.01 10.57 -22.90
N ALA A 6 11.16 11.41 -21.87
CA ALA A 6 10.76 12.82 -21.96
C ALA A 6 11.49 13.48 -23.15
N THR A 7 10.76 14.27 -23.93
CA THR A 7 11.28 14.94 -25.11
C THR A 7 12.44 15.89 -24.77
N VAL A 8 13.31 16.16 -25.75
CA VAL A 8 14.42 17.13 -25.58
C VAL A 8 13.90 18.51 -25.19
N GLU A 9 12.67 18.85 -25.57
CA GLU A 9 12.00 20.09 -25.21
C GLU A 9 11.50 20.11 -23.75
N GLU A 10 10.81 19.07 -23.29
CA GLU A 10 10.44 18.92 -21.88
C GLU A 10 11.67 18.94 -20.96
N GLN A 11 12.78 18.30 -21.36
CA GLN A 11 14.04 18.33 -20.62
C GLN A 11 14.63 19.75 -20.54
N LEU A 12 14.56 20.53 -21.62
CA LEU A 12 14.98 21.93 -21.63
C LEU A 12 14.07 22.80 -20.75
N ILE A 13 12.74 22.61 -20.81
CA ILE A 13 11.77 23.32 -19.95
C ILE A 13 12.06 23.03 -18.48
N LEU A 14 12.17 21.76 -18.09
CA LEU A 14 12.46 21.35 -16.71
C LEU A 14 13.83 21.86 -16.22
N LYS A 15 14.81 22.03 -17.11
CA LYS A 15 16.08 22.68 -16.81
C LYS A 15 15.90 24.19 -16.57
N SER A 16 15.25 24.91 -17.49
CA SER A 16 15.05 26.36 -17.37
C SER A 16 14.15 26.77 -16.21
N ILE A 17 13.20 25.93 -15.79
CA ILE A 17 12.43 26.14 -14.55
C ILE A 17 13.35 26.01 -13.32
N ARG A 18 14.23 25.00 -13.29
CA ARG A 18 15.17 24.75 -12.18
C ARG A 18 16.27 25.82 -12.06
N GLU A 19 16.64 26.42 -13.19
CA GLU A 19 17.63 27.51 -13.27
C GLU A 19 16.95 28.91 -13.19
N GLU A 20 15.68 28.98 -12.77
CA GLU A 20 14.88 30.21 -12.60
C GLU A 20 14.96 31.18 -13.81
N CYS A 21 15.00 30.63 -15.02
CA CYS A 21 15.25 31.39 -16.24
C CYS A 21 14.10 32.35 -16.57
N LEU A 22 14.41 33.65 -16.56
CA LEU A 22 13.61 34.67 -17.22
C LEU A 22 13.56 34.41 -18.74
N TRP A 23 12.48 34.87 -19.39
CA TRP A 23 12.23 34.70 -20.83
C TRP A 23 13.45 35.07 -21.69
N GLU A 24 14.09 36.17 -21.36
CA GLU A 24 15.25 36.76 -22.04
C GLU A 24 16.48 35.83 -22.03
N ASN A 25 16.59 34.98 -20.99
CA ASN A 25 17.71 34.07 -20.74
C ASN A 25 17.41 32.62 -21.17
N LEU A 26 16.23 32.34 -21.71
CA LEU A 26 15.87 30.99 -22.16
C LEU A 26 16.79 30.49 -23.30
N PRO A 27 17.03 29.17 -23.39
CA PRO A 27 17.64 28.57 -24.57
C PRO A 27 16.91 29.00 -25.84
N LYS A 28 17.65 29.45 -26.86
CA LYS A 28 17.08 29.92 -28.14
C LYS A 28 16.10 28.93 -28.79
N ARG A 29 16.29 27.62 -28.55
CA ARG A 29 15.40 26.55 -29.01
C ARG A 29 14.00 26.61 -28.34
N LEU A 30 13.92 27.00 -27.06
CA LEU A 30 12.65 27.21 -26.35
C LEU A 30 12.02 28.56 -26.72
N GLN A 31 12.81 29.62 -26.88
CA GLN A 31 12.29 30.90 -27.38
C GLN A 31 11.64 30.74 -28.78
N ALA A 32 12.23 29.90 -29.63
CA ALA A 32 11.74 29.60 -30.97
C ALA A 32 10.53 28.63 -31.03
N SER A 33 10.20 27.91 -29.95
CA SER A 33 9.00 27.06 -29.88
C SER A 33 7.87 27.71 -29.10
N LEU A 34 8.19 28.35 -27.96
CA LEU A 34 7.22 29.07 -27.12
C LEU A 34 6.82 30.43 -27.69
N THR A 35 7.55 30.99 -28.66
CA THR A 35 7.23 32.21 -29.47
C THR A 35 7.05 33.53 -28.70
N THR A 36 6.36 33.54 -27.56
CA THR A 36 5.99 34.71 -26.77
C THR A 36 6.40 34.55 -25.29
N LYS A 37 6.55 35.68 -24.59
CA LYS A 37 6.87 35.70 -23.16
C LYS A 37 5.71 35.19 -22.32
N GLU A 38 4.50 35.42 -22.81
CA GLU A 38 3.21 35.03 -22.26
C GLU A 38 3.04 33.50 -22.23
N GLU A 39 3.46 32.80 -23.29
CA GLU A 39 3.46 31.34 -23.34
C GLU A 39 4.44 30.72 -22.34
N TRP A 40 5.62 31.32 -22.11
CA TRP A 40 6.53 30.90 -21.03
C TRP A 40 5.91 31.09 -19.65
N TYR A 41 5.21 32.20 -19.40
CA TYR A 41 4.48 32.40 -18.15
C TYR A 41 3.32 31.41 -17.98
N GLU A 42 2.60 31.03 -19.04
CA GLU A 42 1.60 29.95 -18.95
C GLU A 42 2.23 28.58 -18.73
N VAL A 43 3.43 28.29 -19.24
CA VAL A 43 4.19 27.06 -18.91
C VAL A 43 4.56 27.04 -17.42
N LEU A 44 5.14 28.13 -16.89
CA LEU A 44 5.48 28.27 -15.47
C LEU A 44 4.24 28.13 -14.56
N LYS A 45 3.13 28.74 -14.94
CA LYS A 45 1.83 28.68 -14.23
C LYS A 45 1.25 27.27 -14.25
N LYS A 46 1.26 26.57 -15.39
CA LYS A 46 0.86 25.15 -15.49
C LYS A 46 1.73 24.27 -14.59
N PHE A 47 3.05 24.45 -14.60
CA PHE A 47 3.97 23.72 -13.72
C PHE A 47 3.68 23.97 -12.24
N SER A 48 3.52 25.23 -11.83
CA SER A 48 3.17 25.62 -10.46
C SER A 48 1.85 24.99 -9.99
N ILE A 49 0.82 24.98 -10.86
CA ILE A 49 -0.46 24.32 -10.58
C ILE A 49 -0.29 22.81 -10.42
N SER A 50 0.44 22.14 -11.32
CA SER A 50 0.73 20.70 -11.23
C SER A 50 1.45 20.34 -9.92
N CYS A 51 2.48 21.10 -9.53
CA CYS A 51 3.16 20.92 -8.25
C CYS A 51 2.19 21.04 -7.05
N ARG A 52 1.33 22.07 -7.04
CA ARG A 52 0.33 22.28 -5.97
C ARG A 52 -0.73 21.18 -5.91
N VAL A 53 -1.13 20.60 -7.05
CA VAL A 53 -2.05 19.46 -7.12
C VAL A 53 -1.41 18.21 -6.54
N ILE A 54 -0.16 17.91 -6.90
CA ILE A 54 0.60 16.76 -6.38
C ILE A 54 0.80 16.90 -4.86
N ASP A 55 1.29 18.05 -4.42
CA ASP A 55 1.51 18.42 -3.02
C ASP A 55 0.24 18.27 -2.16
N TYR A 56 -0.90 18.79 -2.63
CA TYR A 56 -2.20 18.59 -1.95
C TYR A 56 -2.59 17.10 -1.83
N CYS A 57 -2.49 16.34 -2.93
CA CYS A 57 -2.86 14.92 -2.93
C CYS A 57 -1.94 14.09 -2.02
N ILE A 58 -0.65 14.42 -1.96
CA ILE A 58 0.34 13.80 -1.07
C ILE A 58 0.02 14.13 0.40
N ARG A 59 -0.21 15.39 0.76
CA ARG A 59 -0.56 15.77 2.14
C ARG A 59 -1.84 15.08 2.62
N LYS A 60 -2.83 14.91 1.75
CA LYS A 60 -4.09 14.18 2.06
C LYS A 60 -4.01 12.66 1.80
N ARG A 61 -2.82 12.12 1.49
CA ARG A 61 -2.54 10.67 1.30
C ARG A 61 -3.51 9.98 0.35
N LEU A 62 -3.89 10.65 -0.74
CA LEU A 62 -4.86 10.13 -1.69
C LEU A 62 -4.23 9.05 -2.59
N GLN A 63 -5.01 8.05 -2.99
CA GLN A 63 -4.59 7.03 -3.96
C GLN A 63 -4.41 7.68 -5.34
N TRP A 64 -3.33 7.36 -6.06
CA TRP A 64 -2.97 8.04 -7.32
C TRP A 64 -4.07 7.92 -8.39
N ASN A 65 -4.62 6.73 -8.56
CA ASN A 65 -5.65 6.39 -9.55
C ASN A 65 -7.02 7.07 -9.28
N THR A 66 -7.34 7.46 -8.05
CA THR A 66 -8.59 8.16 -7.71
C THR A 66 -8.44 9.69 -7.73
N CYS A 67 -7.28 10.23 -7.35
CA CYS A 67 -7.04 11.67 -7.23
C CYS A 67 -6.49 12.35 -8.52
N PHE A 68 -6.44 13.68 -8.54
CA PHE A 68 -5.99 14.46 -9.70
C PHE A 68 -4.50 14.27 -10.07
N ALA A 69 -3.68 13.70 -9.19
CA ALA A 69 -2.26 13.44 -9.46
C ALA A 69 -2.01 12.65 -10.76
N ARG A 70 -2.91 11.72 -11.10
CA ARG A 70 -2.87 10.94 -12.36
C ARG A 70 -3.00 11.73 -13.65
N LYS A 71 -3.28 13.02 -13.58
CA LYS A 71 -3.34 13.93 -14.73
C LYS A 71 -2.07 14.78 -14.88
N VAL A 72 -1.16 14.74 -13.91
CA VAL A 72 0.01 15.64 -13.83
C VAL A 72 1.35 14.94 -13.52
N CYS A 73 1.35 13.69 -13.06
CA CYS A 73 2.55 12.89 -12.81
C CYS A 73 2.26 11.38 -12.95
N LYS A 74 3.31 10.57 -13.16
CA LYS A 74 3.18 9.11 -13.20
C LYS A 74 3.03 8.53 -11.79
N GLU A 75 2.47 7.33 -11.71
CA GLU A 75 2.18 6.65 -10.44
C GLU A 75 3.43 6.44 -9.56
N GLY A 76 4.54 5.97 -10.15
CA GLY A 76 5.80 5.80 -9.43
C GLY A 76 6.39 7.12 -8.94
N GLU A 77 6.36 8.17 -9.77
CA GLU A 77 6.83 9.52 -9.42
C GLU A 77 6.04 10.09 -8.22
N TYR A 78 4.73 9.86 -8.20
CA TYR A 78 3.83 10.27 -7.13
C TYR A 78 4.11 9.55 -5.81
N TYR A 79 4.14 8.21 -5.81
CA TYR A 79 4.37 7.45 -4.57
C TYR A 79 5.82 7.57 -4.07
N GLU A 80 6.80 7.80 -4.96
CA GLU A 80 8.16 8.18 -4.54
C GLU A 80 8.18 9.50 -3.76
N GLU A 81 7.55 10.57 -4.26
CA GLU A 81 7.50 11.84 -3.52
C GLU A 81 6.63 11.71 -2.26
N MET A 82 5.56 10.91 -2.28
CA MET A 82 4.78 10.62 -1.07
C MET A 82 5.65 9.94 0.01
N MET A 83 6.35 8.85 -0.32
CA MET A 83 7.20 8.14 0.66
C MET A 83 8.46 8.92 1.06
N ARG A 84 8.82 9.96 0.29
CA ARG A 84 9.85 10.95 0.61
C ARG A 84 9.31 12.04 1.56
N TYR A 85 8.10 12.53 1.32
CA TYR A 85 7.38 13.47 2.19
C TYR A 85 7.07 12.83 3.55
N LEU A 86 6.45 11.66 3.58
CA LEU A 86 6.01 11.00 4.82
C LEU A 86 7.19 10.71 5.77
N ARG A 87 8.33 10.19 5.28
CA ARG A 87 9.52 10.02 6.12
C ARG A 87 10.09 11.35 6.65
N ARG A 88 10.16 12.39 5.82
CA ARG A 88 10.61 13.73 6.26
C ARG A 88 9.71 14.32 7.35
N SER A 89 8.43 14.00 7.32
CA SER A 89 7.43 14.41 8.32
C SER A 89 7.29 13.44 9.51
N LEU A 90 8.11 12.37 9.58
CA LEU A 90 7.98 11.28 10.57
C LEU A 90 6.57 10.66 10.62
N ALA A 91 5.85 10.74 9.51
CA ALA A 91 4.44 10.44 9.38
C ALA A 91 4.14 8.93 9.43
N LEU A 92 2.89 8.58 9.72
CA LEU A 92 2.46 7.18 9.79
C LEU A 92 2.60 6.47 8.43
N PHE A 93 2.95 5.17 8.45
CA PHE A 93 2.99 4.36 7.23
C PHE A 93 1.60 4.31 6.56
N PRO A 94 1.47 4.56 5.24
CA PRO A 94 0.18 4.66 4.58
C PRO A 94 -0.38 3.26 4.25
N TYR A 95 -0.95 2.59 5.26
CA TYR A 95 -1.47 1.22 5.14
C TYR A 95 -2.56 1.07 4.07
N HIS A 96 -3.41 2.08 3.88
CA HIS A 96 -4.42 2.11 2.82
C HIS A 96 -3.84 2.22 1.40
N LEU A 97 -2.53 2.45 1.27
CA LEU A 97 -1.77 2.47 0.02
C LEU A 97 -0.75 1.31 -0.07
N ALA A 98 -0.79 0.35 0.86
CA ALA A 98 0.11 -0.80 0.91
C ALA A 98 0.08 -1.65 -0.38
N GLU A 99 -1.05 -1.67 -1.10
CA GLU A 99 -1.19 -2.36 -2.38
C GLU A 99 -0.22 -1.85 -3.46
N TYR A 100 0.19 -0.57 -3.40
CA TYR A 100 1.29 -0.07 -4.22
C TYR A 100 2.64 -0.10 -3.47
N VAL A 101 2.66 0.40 -2.23
CA VAL A 101 3.92 0.62 -1.48
C VAL A 101 4.62 -0.70 -1.13
N CYS A 102 3.89 -1.72 -0.70
CA CYS A 102 4.45 -3.04 -0.39
C CYS A 102 4.62 -3.90 -1.65
N ARG A 103 3.62 -3.96 -2.54
CA ARG A 103 3.64 -4.85 -3.71
C ARG A 103 4.57 -4.37 -4.82
N VAL A 104 4.48 -3.08 -5.18
CA VAL A 104 5.18 -2.49 -6.33
C VAL A 104 6.51 -1.85 -5.93
N MET A 105 6.52 -1.00 -4.90
CA MET A 105 7.77 -0.36 -4.43
C MET A 105 8.64 -1.27 -3.54
N ARG A 106 8.14 -2.44 -3.12
CA ARG A 106 8.81 -3.37 -2.19
C ARG A 106 9.24 -2.73 -0.85
N VAL A 107 8.50 -1.72 -0.38
CA VAL A 107 8.73 -1.08 0.93
C VAL A 107 7.78 -1.68 1.96
N SER A 108 8.32 -2.44 2.92
CA SER A 108 7.55 -2.95 4.06
C SER A 108 7.42 -1.89 5.16
N PRO A 109 6.36 -1.94 6.00
CA PRO A 109 6.21 -1.04 7.15
C PRO A 109 7.39 -1.12 8.13
N PHE A 110 7.87 -2.34 8.42
CA PHE A 110 9.07 -2.57 9.24
C PHE A 110 10.29 -1.80 8.70
N ARG A 111 10.56 -1.90 7.40
CA ARG A 111 11.68 -1.17 6.78
C ARG A 111 11.47 0.33 6.86
N TYR A 112 10.26 0.81 6.60
CA TYR A 112 9.91 2.23 6.67
C TYR A 112 10.23 2.83 8.05
N TYR A 113 9.85 2.14 9.14
CA TYR A 113 10.17 2.62 10.49
C TYR A 113 11.65 2.46 10.87
N CYS A 114 12.34 1.42 10.42
CA CYS A 114 13.80 1.34 10.59
C CYS A 114 14.53 2.49 9.86
N ASP A 115 14.15 2.79 8.61
CA ASP A 115 14.69 3.93 7.86
C ASP A 115 14.30 5.29 8.51
N MET A 116 13.10 5.41 9.11
CA MET A 116 12.67 6.59 9.88
C MET A 116 13.48 6.76 11.17
N LEU A 117 13.55 5.74 12.03
CA LEU A 117 14.32 5.76 13.29
C LEU A 117 15.80 6.08 13.02
N PHE A 118 16.38 5.50 11.96
CA PHE A 118 17.71 5.85 11.49
C PHE A 118 17.83 7.34 11.13
N GLU A 119 16.84 7.92 10.43
CA GLU A 119 16.86 9.34 10.08
C GLU A 119 16.74 10.26 11.31
N VAL A 120 15.91 9.92 12.31
CA VAL A 120 15.80 10.65 13.59
C VAL A 120 17.14 10.60 14.34
N MET A 121 17.73 9.42 14.54
CA MET A 121 19.04 9.24 15.17
C MET A 121 20.14 10.02 14.43
N LYS A 122 20.21 9.88 13.10
CA LYS A 122 21.20 10.52 12.21
C LYS A 122 21.15 12.05 12.27
N ASN A 123 19.97 12.61 12.53
CA ASN A 123 19.74 14.05 12.66
C ASN A 123 19.80 14.51 14.14
N GLU A 124 20.20 13.62 15.06
CA GLU A 124 20.30 13.79 16.52
C GLU A 124 19.04 14.37 17.19
N GLN A 125 17.85 14.07 16.63
CA GLN A 125 16.57 14.46 17.19
C GLN A 125 16.15 13.55 18.36
N PRO A 126 15.34 14.03 19.32
CA PRO A 126 14.77 13.18 20.36
C PRO A 126 13.75 12.19 19.75
N TYR A 127 13.55 11.05 20.40
CA TYR A 127 12.44 10.13 20.05
C TYR A 127 11.08 10.83 20.12
N ASP A 128 10.95 11.79 21.03
CA ASP A 128 9.73 12.53 21.36
C ASP A 128 9.30 13.52 20.24
N SER A 129 10.08 13.64 19.15
CA SER A 129 9.69 14.34 17.93
C SER A 129 8.89 13.47 16.94
N ILE A 130 8.85 12.16 17.14
CA ILE A 130 8.08 11.22 16.32
C ILE A 130 6.60 11.33 16.73
N PRO A 131 5.63 11.53 15.81
CA PRO A 131 4.20 11.54 16.12
C PRO A 131 3.71 10.28 16.85
N ASN A 132 2.73 10.43 17.74
CA ASN A 132 2.27 9.37 18.66
C ASN A 132 1.99 8.03 17.96
N PHE A 133 1.20 8.06 16.89
CA PHE A 133 0.81 6.86 16.14
C PHE A 133 1.97 6.25 15.33
N SER A 134 2.87 7.09 14.78
CA SER A 134 4.11 6.62 14.15
C SER A 134 5.03 5.92 15.16
N ALA A 135 5.14 6.47 16.37
CA ALA A 135 5.99 5.92 17.43
C ALA A 135 5.44 4.59 17.98
N ALA A 136 4.12 4.49 18.17
CA ALA A 136 3.46 3.26 18.58
C ALA A 136 3.63 2.12 17.55
N ASP A 137 3.50 2.42 16.25
CA ASP A 137 3.67 1.41 15.19
C ASP A 137 5.14 1.05 14.94
N ALA A 138 6.05 2.03 15.07
CA ALA A 138 7.49 1.78 15.08
C ALA A 138 7.88 0.85 16.25
N LEU A 139 7.39 1.11 17.47
CA LEU A 139 7.58 0.22 18.63
C LEU A 139 7.03 -1.19 18.34
N ARG A 140 5.79 -1.29 17.87
CA ARG A 140 5.14 -2.57 17.55
C ARG A 140 5.91 -3.43 16.53
N LEU A 141 6.51 -2.80 15.52
CA LEU A 141 7.17 -3.50 14.42
C LEU A 141 8.68 -3.71 14.63
N THR A 142 9.35 -2.81 15.35
CA THR A 142 10.82 -2.81 15.52
C THR A 142 11.28 -3.15 16.94
N GLY A 143 10.38 -3.10 17.92
CA GLY A 143 10.71 -3.21 19.35
C GLY A 143 11.41 -1.97 19.93
N ILE A 144 11.62 -0.91 19.13
CA ILE A 144 12.30 0.31 19.58
C ILE A 144 11.30 1.32 20.12
N GLY A 145 11.16 1.31 21.45
CA GLY A 145 10.57 2.40 22.20
C GLY A 145 11.57 3.51 22.49
N ARG A 146 11.13 4.45 23.33
CA ARG A 146 11.93 5.61 23.77
C ARG A 146 13.23 5.21 24.48
N ASN A 147 13.19 4.16 25.30
CA ASN A 147 14.34 3.72 26.09
C ASN A 147 15.39 3.06 25.20
N GLU A 148 14.96 2.18 24.32
CA GLU A 148 15.78 1.44 23.36
C GLU A 148 16.46 2.40 22.38
N PHE A 149 15.74 3.42 21.93
CA PHE A 149 16.27 4.52 21.12
C PHE A 149 17.38 5.30 21.84
N ILE A 150 17.14 5.70 23.10
CA ILE A 150 18.13 6.40 23.93
C ILE A 150 19.37 5.53 24.13
N ASP A 151 19.18 4.23 24.36
CA ASP A 151 20.26 3.25 24.52
C ASP A 151 21.10 3.08 23.25
N ILE A 152 20.48 3.03 22.08
CA ILE A 152 21.17 3.00 20.78
C ILE A 152 21.95 4.31 20.57
N MET A 153 21.34 5.46 20.84
CA MET A 153 22.01 6.77 20.74
C MET A 153 23.23 6.88 21.68
N ASN A 154 23.13 6.35 22.90
CA ASN A 154 24.25 6.28 23.85
C ASN A 154 25.36 5.33 23.37
N LYS A 155 25.01 4.17 22.79
CA LYS A 155 25.95 3.22 22.17
C LYS A 155 26.64 3.82 20.93
N CYS A 156 25.96 4.68 20.17
CA CYS A 156 26.54 5.44 19.06
C CYS A 156 27.49 6.57 19.53
N ARG A 157 27.11 7.32 20.58
CA ARG A 157 27.89 8.46 21.10
C ARG A 157 29.13 8.05 21.91
N SER A 158 29.09 6.92 22.61
CA SER A 158 30.20 6.42 23.44
C SER A 158 31.41 5.91 22.62
N LYS A 159 31.19 5.44 21.40
CA LYS A 159 32.25 5.02 20.47
C LYS A 159 32.92 6.25 19.80
N LYS A 160 33.79 6.91 20.57
CA LYS A 160 34.46 8.20 20.27
C LYS A 160 35.02 8.35 18.84
N ILE A 161 34.20 8.84 17.92
CA ILE A 161 34.61 9.67 16.78
C ILE A 161 33.71 10.91 16.78
N MET A 162 34.28 12.09 16.60
CA MET A 162 33.65 13.35 16.99
C MET A 162 32.49 13.78 16.05
N TRP A 163 31.56 14.57 16.61
CA TRP A 163 30.57 15.45 15.96
C TRP A 163 29.62 14.89 14.88
N LYS A 164 29.70 13.61 14.51
CA LYS A 164 28.77 12.95 13.58
C LYS A 164 28.47 11.54 14.05
N LEU A 165 27.18 11.24 14.26
CA LEU A 165 26.70 9.88 14.53
C LEU A 165 27.27 8.89 13.50
N ASN A 166 27.91 7.81 13.94
CA ASN A 166 28.44 6.81 13.02
C ASN A 166 27.28 6.04 12.37
N LYS A 167 27.06 6.36 11.09
CA LYS A 167 25.94 5.86 10.28
C LYS A 167 25.97 4.35 10.03
N SER A 168 27.13 3.69 10.08
CA SER A 168 27.16 2.22 10.02
C SER A 168 26.63 1.66 11.34
N ILE A 169 27.19 2.10 12.47
CA ILE A 169 26.86 1.62 13.82
C ILE A 169 25.39 1.83 14.17
N ALA A 170 24.81 2.98 13.82
CA ALA A 170 23.38 3.20 14.03
C ALA A 170 22.53 2.21 13.23
N LYS A 171 22.93 1.86 12.01
CA LYS A 171 22.24 0.87 11.17
C LYS A 171 22.52 -0.58 11.61
N GLU A 172 23.68 -0.86 12.19
CA GLU A 172 24.05 -2.15 12.79
C GLU A 172 23.31 -2.42 14.12
N LEU A 173 22.87 -1.37 14.81
CA LEU A 173 22.13 -1.45 16.08
C LEU A 173 20.60 -1.43 15.92
N LEU A 174 20.09 -1.20 14.71
CA LEU A 174 18.67 -1.36 14.38
C LEU A 174 18.35 -2.84 14.08
N PRO A 175 17.12 -3.32 14.35
CA PRO A 175 16.73 -4.68 14.06
C PRO A 175 16.78 -5.00 12.57
N THR A 176 17.11 -6.26 12.25
CA THR A 176 17.15 -6.79 10.88
C THR A 176 15.89 -7.56 10.48
N GLN A 177 15.04 -7.91 11.45
CA GLN A 177 13.73 -8.55 11.26
C GLN A 177 12.67 -7.86 12.12
N PRO A 178 11.39 -7.88 11.72
CA PRO A 178 10.30 -7.37 12.55
C PRO A 178 10.08 -8.21 13.80
N VAL A 179 9.53 -7.57 14.83
CA VAL A 179 9.01 -8.22 16.04
C VAL A 179 7.76 -9.05 15.68
N ASP A 180 7.60 -10.20 16.33
CA ASP A 180 6.42 -11.05 16.19
C ASP A 180 5.18 -10.41 16.84
N PHE A 181 4.05 -10.43 16.12
CA PHE A 181 2.77 -9.93 16.58
C PHE A 181 1.64 -10.92 16.27
N SER A 182 0.54 -10.85 17.03
CA SER A 182 -0.67 -11.63 16.76
C SER A 182 -1.26 -11.25 15.39
N ILE A 183 -1.46 -12.25 14.53
CA ILE A 183 -2.15 -12.10 13.25
C ILE A 183 -3.58 -12.62 13.44
N GLU A 184 -4.57 -11.74 13.34
CA GLU A 184 -5.97 -12.14 13.48
C GLU A 184 -6.43 -13.04 12.32
N PRO A 185 -7.39 -13.96 12.54
CA PRO A 185 -7.86 -14.89 11.49
C PRO A 185 -8.42 -14.19 10.24
N TRP A 186 -8.97 -12.98 10.40
CA TRP A 186 -9.60 -12.18 9.35
C TRP A 186 -8.63 -11.27 8.57
N TRP A 187 -7.32 -11.28 8.90
CA TRP A 187 -6.34 -10.49 8.17
C TRP A 187 -5.98 -11.13 6.82
N GLY A 188 -6.11 -10.35 5.75
CA GLY A 188 -5.76 -10.75 4.40
C GLY A 188 -4.25 -10.92 4.24
N VAL A 189 -3.84 -12.00 3.58
CA VAL A 189 -2.42 -12.23 3.23
C VAL A 189 -2.20 -11.78 1.78
N CYS A 190 -1.41 -10.73 1.60
CA CYS A 190 -1.17 -10.14 0.29
C CYS A 190 0.29 -10.35 -0.13
N LEU A 191 0.49 -10.97 -1.29
CA LEU A 191 1.81 -11.20 -1.87
C LEU A 191 2.40 -9.92 -2.46
N VAL A 192 3.72 -9.79 -2.41
CA VAL A 192 4.48 -8.75 -3.11
C VAL A 192 4.87 -9.20 -4.53
N ASN A 193 5.33 -8.29 -5.39
CA ASN A 193 5.89 -8.69 -6.68
C ASN A 193 7.24 -9.40 -6.47
N PHE A 194 7.28 -10.72 -6.72
CA PHE A 194 8.49 -11.55 -6.61
C PHE A 194 9.44 -11.38 -7.80
N THR A 195 10.73 -11.49 -7.53
CA THR A 195 11.73 -11.87 -8.54
C THR A 195 11.79 -13.40 -8.71
N LEU A 196 12.26 -13.87 -9.88
CA LEU A 196 12.50 -15.29 -10.13
C LEU A 196 13.51 -15.91 -9.16
N GLU A 197 14.41 -15.10 -8.58
CA GLU A 197 15.34 -15.55 -7.54
C GLU A 197 14.67 -15.73 -6.19
N GLU A 198 13.77 -14.84 -5.76
CA GLU A 198 13.03 -15.00 -4.50
C GLU A 198 12.12 -16.22 -4.56
N PHE A 199 11.43 -16.43 -5.68
CA PHE A 199 10.57 -17.59 -5.91
C PHE A 199 11.35 -18.92 -5.81
N LYS A 200 12.53 -18.99 -6.44
CA LYS A 200 13.45 -20.15 -6.36
C LYS A 200 14.11 -20.35 -4.98
N LYS A 201 13.91 -19.42 -4.04
CA LYS A 201 14.43 -19.47 -2.66
C LYS A 201 13.31 -19.73 -1.64
N LEU A 202 12.11 -20.11 -2.07
CA LEU A 202 11.06 -20.62 -1.19
C LEU A 202 11.35 -22.09 -0.85
N THR A 203 11.17 -22.49 0.41
CA THR A 203 11.25 -23.91 0.80
C THR A 203 9.95 -24.65 0.44
N GLU A 204 10.00 -25.99 0.40
CA GLU A 204 8.77 -26.79 0.25
C GLU A 204 7.77 -26.52 1.38
N GLU A 205 8.25 -26.25 2.59
CA GLU A 205 7.42 -25.86 3.74
C GLU A 205 6.73 -24.49 3.55
N GLU A 206 7.42 -23.50 2.97
CA GLU A 206 6.88 -22.17 2.64
C GLU A 206 5.95 -22.18 1.41
N MET A 207 6.04 -23.21 0.56
CA MET A 207 5.16 -23.40 -0.61
C MET A 207 3.93 -24.23 -0.27
N ALA A 208 4.07 -25.27 0.56
CA ALA A 208 2.97 -26.12 1.02
C ALA A 208 2.19 -25.50 2.19
N THR A 209 2.85 -24.69 3.01
CA THR A 209 2.27 -23.97 4.14
C THR A 209 2.53 -22.48 3.95
N ILE A 210 1.48 -21.66 3.95
CA ILE A 210 1.64 -20.21 4.06
C ILE A 210 1.99 -19.90 5.52
N ASP A 211 3.24 -20.12 5.92
CA ASP A 211 3.79 -19.55 7.15
C ASP A 211 3.83 -18.03 6.98
N LYS A 212 2.72 -17.42 7.43
CA LYS A 212 2.51 -15.99 7.41
C LYS A 212 3.63 -15.24 8.15
N ILE A 213 4.25 -15.84 9.16
CA ILE A 213 5.30 -15.20 9.97
C ILE A 213 6.64 -15.26 9.24
N CYS A 214 7.06 -16.42 8.71
CA CYS A 214 8.30 -16.52 7.94
C CYS A 214 8.27 -15.64 6.67
N LEU A 215 7.19 -15.74 5.89
CA LEU A 215 7.04 -14.95 4.66
C LEU A 215 6.96 -13.43 4.94
N TYR A 216 6.40 -13.03 6.08
CA TYR A 216 6.39 -11.63 6.51
C TYR A 216 7.79 -11.15 6.94
N LYS A 217 8.52 -11.92 7.76
CA LYS A 217 9.91 -11.62 8.16
C LYS A 217 10.86 -11.51 6.96
N ARG A 218 10.60 -12.29 5.90
CA ARG A 218 11.32 -12.21 4.62
C ARG A 218 10.89 -11.05 3.72
N GLY A 219 9.83 -10.32 4.04
CA GLY A 219 9.31 -9.22 3.21
C GLY A 219 8.68 -9.69 1.89
N LEU A 220 8.07 -10.88 1.90
CA LEU A 220 7.42 -11.53 0.76
C LEU A 220 5.88 -11.45 0.81
N ILE A 221 5.32 -11.18 1.99
CA ILE A 221 3.92 -10.78 2.16
C ILE A 221 3.79 -9.48 2.95
N TYR A 222 2.63 -8.85 2.84
CA TYR A 222 2.10 -7.87 3.78
C TYR A 222 0.69 -8.26 4.19
N PHE A 223 0.24 -7.76 5.35
CA PHE A 223 -1.12 -8.02 5.83
C PHE A 223 -2.05 -6.89 5.41
N ASP A 224 -3.13 -7.24 4.71
CA ASP A 224 -4.31 -6.38 4.67
C ASP A 224 -5.17 -6.62 5.91
N VAL A 225 -5.85 -5.57 6.36
CA VAL A 225 -6.70 -5.56 7.55
C VAL A 225 -8.00 -4.88 7.13
N PRO A 226 -8.88 -5.61 6.43
CA PRO A 226 -10.01 -5.04 5.71
C PRO A 226 -11.11 -4.60 6.67
N VAL A 227 -11.52 -3.34 6.55
CA VAL A 227 -12.62 -2.75 7.31
C VAL A 227 -13.72 -2.33 6.34
N TYR A 228 -14.92 -2.86 6.53
CA TYR A 228 -16.10 -2.62 5.70
C TYR A 228 -17.06 -1.61 6.37
N PRO A 229 -17.99 -0.99 5.63
CA PRO A 229 -18.91 0.02 6.19
C PRO A 229 -19.78 -0.51 7.34
N ASP A 230 -20.21 -1.77 7.26
CA ASP A 230 -21.10 -2.42 8.23
C ASP A 230 -20.35 -3.08 9.41
N ASP A 231 -19.02 -3.09 9.39
CA ASP A 231 -18.21 -3.66 10.49
C ASP A 231 -18.44 -2.89 11.80
N ARG A 232 -18.34 -3.62 12.91
CA ARG A 232 -18.46 -3.09 14.28
C ARG A 232 -17.18 -3.38 15.05
N PHE A 233 -16.78 -2.48 15.93
CA PHE A 233 -15.51 -2.56 16.66
C PHE A 233 -15.68 -2.35 18.16
N LYS A 234 -14.90 -3.11 18.92
CA LYS A 234 -14.68 -2.90 20.35
C LYS A 234 -13.36 -2.18 20.53
N VAL A 235 -13.38 -0.98 21.10
CA VAL A 235 -12.15 -0.28 21.50
C VAL A 235 -11.61 -0.91 22.78
N SER A 236 -10.36 -1.37 22.72
CA SER A 236 -9.58 -1.82 23.88
C SER A 236 -9.09 -0.62 24.69
N ARG A 237 -8.61 -0.85 25.92
CA ARG A 237 -7.83 0.18 26.62
C ARG A 237 -6.56 0.49 25.81
N LEU A 238 -6.14 1.75 25.82
CA LEU A 238 -4.93 2.26 25.16
C LEU A 238 -3.65 1.82 25.90
N GLU A 239 -3.51 0.51 26.11
CA GLU A 239 -2.35 -0.12 26.72
C GLU A 239 -1.14 -0.03 25.78
N GLY A 240 0.02 0.37 26.31
CA GLY A 240 1.21 0.66 25.50
C GLY A 240 1.16 1.95 24.68
N PHE A 241 0.19 2.86 24.89
CA PHE A 241 0.11 4.12 24.14
C PHE A 241 1.33 5.01 24.34
N VAL A 242 1.95 5.40 23.22
CA VAL A 242 3.10 6.31 23.20
C VAL A 242 2.60 7.75 23.10
N SER A 243 2.84 8.55 24.17
CA SER A 243 2.49 9.97 24.23
C SER A 243 3.75 10.84 24.21
N ASN A 244 4.11 11.25 23.00
CA ASN A 244 5.15 12.21 22.71
C ASN A 244 4.58 13.64 22.73
N ARG A 245 5.41 14.65 23.02
CA ARG A 245 4.97 16.03 23.28
C ARG A 245 5.59 17.09 22.37
N GLU A 246 6.54 16.70 21.52
CA GLU A 246 7.34 17.61 20.69
C GLU A 246 7.09 17.35 19.19
N GLN A 247 5.92 16.82 18.82
CA GLN A 247 5.54 16.61 17.42
C GLN A 247 5.25 17.95 16.73
N SER A 248 5.90 18.18 15.58
CA SER A 248 5.79 19.39 14.75
C SER A 248 5.05 19.15 13.43
N TYR A 249 4.53 17.94 13.23
CA TYR A 249 3.71 17.54 12.09
C TYR A 249 2.35 17.06 12.60
N GLU A 250 1.29 17.66 12.06
CA GLU A 250 -0.09 17.25 12.28
C GLU A 250 -0.44 16.18 11.23
N ASP A 251 -0.59 14.93 11.67
CA ASP A 251 -0.95 13.82 10.79
C ASP A 251 -2.48 13.85 10.50
N PRO A 252 -2.94 13.91 9.23
CA PRO A 252 -4.37 13.97 8.93
C PRO A 252 -5.13 12.67 9.25
N ILE A 253 -4.45 11.59 9.64
CA ILE A 253 -5.06 10.35 10.15
C ILE A 253 -5.09 10.37 11.69
N GLU A 254 -4.26 11.16 12.37
CA GLU A 254 -4.19 11.24 13.85
C GLU A 254 -5.49 11.77 14.47
N GLU A 255 -6.10 12.82 13.90
CA GLU A 255 -7.41 13.31 14.34
C GLU A 255 -8.50 12.23 14.24
N LEU A 256 -8.52 11.49 13.12
CA LEU A 256 -9.48 10.40 12.88
C LEU A 256 -9.24 9.21 13.80
N LEU A 257 -7.99 8.92 14.17
CA LEU A 257 -7.67 7.88 15.13
C LEU A 257 -8.14 8.25 16.54
N TYR A 258 -7.91 9.47 17.01
CA TYR A 258 -8.50 9.92 18.28
C TYR A 258 -10.04 9.88 18.22
N ALA A 259 -10.65 10.27 17.09
CA ALA A 259 -12.10 10.19 16.90
C ALA A 259 -12.64 8.74 16.98
N VAL A 260 -11.93 7.76 16.40
CA VAL A 260 -12.24 6.33 16.58
C VAL A 260 -12.22 5.94 18.06
N PHE A 261 -11.19 6.32 18.82
CA PHE A 261 -11.12 5.96 20.25
C PHE A 261 -12.13 6.68 21.15
N VAL A 262 -12.62 7.85 20.76
CA VAL A 262 -13.60 8.63 21.54
C VAL A 262 -15.05 8.27 21.20
N VAL A 263 -15.35 7.93 19.95
CA VAL A 263 -16.75 7.81 19.45
C VAL A 263 -17.12 6.38 19.06
N SER A 264 -16.17 5.47 18.84
CA SER A 264 -16.49 4.07 18.56
C SER A 264 -17.22 3.41 19.72
N SER A 265 -18.31 2.71 19.40
CA SER A 265 -19.03 1.85 20.33
C SER A 265 -19.35 0.53 19.64
N GLU A 266 -19.45 -0.55 20.42
CA GLU A 266 -19.80 -1.89 19.94
C GLU A 266 -21.17 -1.92 19.22
N ASN A 267 -22.01 -0.91 19.49
CA ASN A 267 -23.35 -0.74 18.94
C ASN A 267 -23.43 0.15 17.68
N ALA A 268 -22.30 0.64 17.14
CA ALA A 268 -22.26 1.45 15.91
C ALA A 268 -21.41 0.80 14.80
N THR A 269 -21.83 0.89 13.54
CA THR A 269 -21.01 0.52 12.37
C THR A 269 -20.02 1.62 11.98
N VAL A 270 -19.02 1.29 11.16
CA VAL A 270 -18.09 2.31 10.61
C VAL A 270 -18.84 3.36 9.78
N ALA A 271 -19.90 2.99 9.06
CA ALA A 271 -20.75 3.93 8.33
C ALA A 271 -21.50 4.90 9.26
N GLU A 272 -22.09 4.39 10.34
CA GLU A 272 -22.79 5.20 11.36
C GLU A 272 -21.84 6.16 12.08
N LEU A 273 -20.62 5.70 12.38
CA LEU A 273 -19.55 6.50 12.96
C LEU A 273 -19.05 7.57 11.99
N ALA A 274 -18.82 7.25 10.72
CA ALA A 274 -18.39 8.23 9.71
C ALA A 274 -19.43 9.35 9.52
N ALA A 275 -20.72 9.01 9.47
CA ALA A 275 -21.80 9.97 9.38
C ALA A 275 -21.89 10.88 10.62
N THR A 276 -21.68 10.32 11.82
CA THR A 276 -21.70 11.07 13.10
C THR A 276 -20.48 12.00 13.23
N LEU A 277 -19.31 11.55 12.79
CA LEU A 277 -18.06 12.32 12.79
C LEU A 277 -17.96 13.33 11.63
N GLN A 278 -18.86 13.26 10.65
CA GLN A 278 -18.77 13.99 9.36
C GLN A 278 -17.45 13.74 8.62
N ALA A 279 -16.90 12.53 8.79
CA ALA A 279 -15.62 12.10 8.22
C ALA A 279 -15.80 11.35 6.89
N ASP A 280 -14.76 11.33 6.05
CA ASP A 280 -14.74 10.44 4.89
C ASP A 280 -14.71 8.98 5.34
N LEU A 281 -15.60 8.17 4.78
CA LEU A 281 -15.77 6.76 5.15
C LEU A 281 -14.48 5.96 4.90
N THR A 282 -13.81 6.18 3.76
CA THR A 282 -12.53 5.53 3.41
C THR A 282 -11.43 5.87 4.40
N GLN A 283 -11.35 7.14 4.84
CA GLN A 283 -10.38 7.58 5.82
C GLN A 283 -10.67 7.01 7.22
N LEU A 284 -11.95 6.88 7.61
CA LEU A 284 -12.33 6.24 8.87
C LEU A 284 -12.09 4.72 8.84
N GLN A 285 -12.36 4.04 7.72
CA GLN A 285 -11.99 2.63 7.49
C GLN A 285 -10.47 2.42 7.63
N ALA A 286 -9.66 3.34 7.07
CA ALA A 286 -8.20 3.30 7.21
C ALA A 286 -7.74 3.52 8.67
N ALA A 287 -8.37 4.44 9.40
CA ALA A 287 -8.10 4.67 10.82
C ALA A 287 -8.48 3.44 11.68
N ALA A 288 -9.66 2.86 11.48
CA ALA A 288 -10.10 1.64 12.17
C ALA A 288 -9.20 0.43 11.84
N SER A 289 -8.80 0.27 10.56
CA SER A 289 -7.82 -0.75 10.13
C SER A 289 -6.51 -0.62 10.88
N PHE A 290 -6.02 0.62 11.05
CA PHE A 290 -4.79 0.88 11.80
C PHE A 290 -4.95 0.66 13.32
N ALA A 291 -6.07 1.06 13.93
CA ALA A 291 -6.37 0.77 15.33
C ALA A 291 -6.39 -0.75 15.61
N CYS A 292 -6.87 -1.57 14.65
CA CYS A 292 -6.79 -3.03 14.71
C CYS A 292 -5.36 -3.55 14.60
N ARG A 293 -4.52 -2.97 13.73
CA ARG A 293 -3.10 -3.34 13.60
C ARG A 293 -2.30 -3.11 14.89
N LEU A 294 -2.71 -2.14 15.72
CA LEU A 294 -2.14 -1.86 17.04
C LEU A 294 -2.78 -2.67 18.20
N GLY A 295 -3.84 -3.45 17.95
CA GLY A 295 -4.60 -4.16 18.99
C GLY A 295 -5.50 -3.26 19.86
N TRP A 296 -5.59 -1.97 19.55
CA TRP A 296 -6.43 -1.00 20.26
C TRP A 296 -7.90 -1.04 19.81
N ALA A 297 -8.21 -1.69 18.69
CA ALA A 297 -9.55 -2.05 18.29
C ALA A 297 -9.64 -3.53 17.92
N VAL A 298 -10.74 -4.19 18.28
CA VAL A 298 -11.05 -5.58 17.93
C VAL A 298 -12.31 -5.60 17.07
N LYS A 299 -12.23 -6.23 15.89
CA LYS A 299 -13.38 -6.42 15.00
C LYS A 299 -14.37 -7.39 15.64
N LEU A 300 -15.63 -6.99 15.75
CA LEU A 300 -16.71 -7.87 16.18
C LEU A 300 -17.13 -8.72 14.99
N ILE A 301 -16.82 -10.02 15.04
CA ILE A 301 -17.23 -11.01 14.04
C ILE A 301 -18.47 -11.72 14.57
N ASP A 302 -19.56 -11.67 13.81
CA ASP A 302 -20.75 -12.47 14.07
C ASP A 302 -20.48 -13.95 13.70
N PRO A 303 -20.55 -14.91 14.66
CA PRO A 303 -20.35 -16.33 14.36
C PRO A 303 -21.27 -16.87 13.26
N ASP A 304 -22.50 -16.36 13.16
CA ASP A 304 -23.48 -16.80 12.18
C ASP A 304 -23.16 -16.32 10.75
N SER A 305 -22.26 -15.33 10.60
CA SER A 305 -21.75 -14.89 9.29
C SER A 305 -20.70 -15.86 8.73
N VAL A 306 -19.73 -16.27 9.56
CA VAL A 306 -18.63 -17.16 9.18
C VAL A 306 -19.14 -18.55 8.75
N LEU A 307 -20.25 -18.99 9.34
CA LEU A 307 -20.93 -20.24 8.99
C LEU A 307 -21.74 -20.17 7.68
N ARG A 308 -21.92 -18.99 7.08
CA ARG A 308 -22.60 -18.82 5.78
C ARG A 308 -21.60 -18.74 4.63
N ASP A 309 -20.51 -17.99 4.78
CA ASP A 309 -19.47 -17.91 3.76
C ASP A 309 -18.81 -19.26 3.47
N SER A 310 -18.70 -20.11 4.50
CA SER A 310 -18.20 -21.49 4.39
C SER A 310 -19.15 -22.47 3.70
N ASN A 311 -20.37 -22.05 3.33
CA ASN A 311 -21.36 -22.85 2.60
C ASN A 311 -21.55 -22.42 1.13
N MET A 312 -20.77 -21.46 0.62
CA MET A 312 -20.79 -21.13 -0.81
C MET A 312 -20.12 -22.24 -1.65
N PRO A 313 -20.76 -22.74 -2.72
CA PRO A 313 -20.17 -23.79 -3.56
C PRO A 313 -18.86 -23.36 -4.19
N SER A 314 -17.88 -24.27 -4.21
CA SER A 314 -16.61 -24.11 -4.93
C SER A 314 -16.84 -23.74 -6.39
N LEU A 315 -16.12 -22.72 -6.88
CA LEU A 315 -16.09 -22.32 -8.29
C LEU A 315 -15.84 -23.54 -9.21
N PRO A 316 -16.50 -23.64 -10.38
CA PRO A 316 -16.33 -24.79 -11.26
C PRO A 316 -14.90 -24.91 -11.80
N ALA A 317 -14.19 -25.96 -11.39
CA ALA A 317 -12.89 -26.32 -11.94
C ALA A 317 -13.07 -26.90 -13.36
N ASN A 318 -13.02 -26.04 -14.40
CA ASN A 318 -13.11 -26.48 -15.80
C ASN A 318 -12.56 -25.46 -16.82
N ILE A 319 -11.31 -24.99 -16.64
CA ILE A 319 -10.49 -24.42 -17.74
C ILE A 319 -9.06 -24.98 -17.64
N LEU A 320 -8.87 -26.19 -18.17
CA LEU A 320 -7.58 -26.70 -18.65
C LEU A 320 -7.86 -27.48 -19.95
N SER A 321 -7.88 -26.74 -21.06
CA SER A 321 -7.82 -27.32 -22.40
C SER A 321 -6.35 -27.43 -22.80
N ASP A 322 -5.79 -28.64 -22.71
CA ASP A 322 -4.47 -28.94 -23.26
C ASP A 322 -4.57 -29.02 -24.79
N ASP A 323 -4.06 -27.99 -25.47
CA ASP A 323 -3.84 -27.99 -26.92
C ASP A 323 -2.39 -28.42 -27.22
N GLU A 324 -2.16 -29.72 -27.45
CA GLU A 324 -0.93 -30.26 -28.05
C GLU A 324 -1.31 -31.13 -29.27
N ASP A 325 -0.59 -30.94 -30.37
CA ASP A 325 -0.92 -31.45 -31.72
C ASP A 325 -0.24 -32.82 -32.01
N GLY A 326 -0.88 -33.69 -32.81
CA GLY A 326 -0.47 -35.10 -32.86
C GLY A 326 -1.20 -36.01 -33.86
N SER A 327 -1.14 -35.68 -35.15
CA SER A 327 -1.66 -36.52 -36.25
C SER A 327 -1.23 -38.01 -36.19
N ASN A 328 -2.13 -38.96 -36.51
CA ASN A 328 -2.04 -39.72 -37.79
C ASN A 328 -3.09 -40.83 -38.05
N THR A 329 -3.31 -41.07 -39.35
CA THR A 329 -3.76 -42.31 -40.03
C THR A 329 -5.18 -42.89 -39.81
N SER A 330 -5.74 -43.35 -40.93
CA SER A 330 -7.04 -44.00 -41.11
C SER A 330 -6.93 -45.53 -41.29
N ILE A 331 -8.06 -46.24 -41.25
CA ILE A 331 -8.35 -47.45 -42.07
C ILE A 331 -9.86 -47.85 -42.00
N ASN A 332 -10.32 -48.63 -42.98
CA ASN A 332 -11.69 -49.11 -43.23
C ASN A 332 -12.18 -50.13 -42.15
N SER A 333 -13.38 -50.77 -42.14
CA SER A 333 -14.46 -51.04 -43.15
C SER A 333 -15.74 -51.57 -42.40
N GLU A 334 -16.96 -51.84 -42.94
CA GLU A 334 -17.50 -51.76 -44.31
C GLU A 334 -19.06 -51.65 -44.43
N LYS A 335 -19.82 -52.68 -43.99
CA LYS A 335 -21.28 -52.96 -44.21
C LYS A 335 -21.84 -53.68 -42.95
N SER A 336 -23.13 -53.92 -42.69
CA SER A 336 -24.31 -54.08 -43.57
C SER A 336 -25.66 -53.89 -42.81
N GLY A 337 -26.75 -53.60 -43.53
CA GLY A 337 -28.14 -53.89 -43.08
C GLY A 337 -28.53 -55.38 -43.28
N PRO A 338 -29.82 -55.79 -43.28
CA PRO A 338 -31.01 -54.97 -43.61
C PRO A 338 -32.32 -55.28 -42.81
N GLN A 339 -33.43 -54.65 -43.23
CA GLN A 339 -34.86 -55.07 -43.04
C GLN A 339 -35.47 -55.04 -41.62
N VAL A 340 -36.80 -55.05 -41.40
CA VAL A 340 -37.95 -54.28 -41.96
C VAL A 340 -39.23 -54.78 -41.26
N LEU A 341 -39.99 -53.88 -40.59
CA LEU A 341 -41.44 -53.91 -40.24
C LEU A 341 -41.70 -52.80 -39.18
N GLY A 342 -42.83 -52.09 -39.09
CA GLY A 342 -43.96 -51.97 -40.03
C GLY A 342 -45.15 -51.15 -39.46
N SER A 343 -45.80 -50.34 -40.31
CA SER A 343 -47.20 -49.82 -40.24
C SER A 343 -47.73 -48.98 -39.05
N GLY A 344 -48.55 -47.96 -39.37
CA GLY A 344 -49.41 -47.17 -38.45
C GLY A 344 -48.86 -45.77 -38.12
N ILE A 345 -49.11 -44.68 -38.85
CA ILE A 345 -50.37 -44.10 -39.37
C ILE A 345 -51.39 -43.78 -38.26
N GLU A 346 -51.42 -42.51 -37.83
CA GLU A 346 -52.59 -41.65 -38.09
C GLU A 346 -52.21 -40.15 -38.16
N LYS A 347 -53.15 -39.26 -38.52
CA LYS A 347 -52.88 -37.84 -38.86
C LYS A 347 -53.95 -36.86 -38.34
N THR A 348 -53.50 -35.84 -37.62
CA THR A 348 -54.12 -34.49 -37.59
C THR A 348 -53.00 -33.50 -37.22
N LYS A 349 -52.65 -32.49 -38.03
CA LYS A 349 -53.42 -31.30 -38.50
C LYS A 349 -53.97 -30.45 -37.34
N ALA A 350 -53.82 -29.12 -37.33
CA ALA A 350 -53.09 -28.24 -38.26
C ALA A 350 -52.99 -26.80 -37.72
N ASN A 351 -51.93 -26.09 -38.17
CA ASN A 351 -51.85 -24.63 -38.38
C ASN A 351 -52.00 -23.69 -37.15
N PHE A 352 -51.45 -22.47 -37.17
CA PHE A 352 -50.66 -21.78 -38.22
C PHE A 352 -49.49 -21.04 -37.57
#